data_AF-D8TN83-F1
#
_entry.id   AF-D8TN83-F1
#
_cell.length_a   1.000
_cell.length_b   1.000
_cell.length_c   1.000
_cell.angle_alpha   90.00
_cell.angle_beta   90.00
_cell.angle_gamma   90.00
#
_symmetry.space_group_name_H-M   'P 1'
#
loop_
_entity.id
_entity.type
_entity.pdbx_description
1 polymer ?
#
loop_
_entity_poly.entity_id
_entity_poly.type
_entity_poly.pdbx_seq_one_letter_code
_entity_poly.pdbx_strand_id
1 'polypeptide(L)'
;VNPNITREKWTPEEDSRLTRFVQEIGVGKWATVARHLPGRTDQQCMGRWRRHLDPNIRKDAWTAEEDARLYALYQEYGSSWSMIAKCIANRTPQQCRGRW
;
A
#
# COMPACT_ATOMS: atom_id res chain seq x y z
N VAL A 1 -22.68 -13.51 2.20
CA VAL A 1 -21.22 -13.28 2.34
C VAL A 1 -20.52 -14.37 1.53
N ASN A 2 -19.64 -14.04 0.58
CA ASN A 2 -18.96 -15.06 -0.23
C ASN A 2 -18.03 -15.90 0.66
N PRO A 3 -18.26 -17.21 0.84
CA PRO A 3 -17.52 -18.04 1.79
C PRO A 3 -16.05 -18.28 1.38
N ASN A 4 -15.70 -17.96 0.13
CA ASN A 4 -14.37 -18.18 -0.42
C ASN A 4 -13.40 -17.00 -0.21
N ILE A 5 -13.79 -15.91 0.48
CA ILE A 5 -12.90 -14.75 0.68
C ILE A 5 -12.09 -14.93 1.96
N THR A 6 -10.77 -15.03 1.81
CA THR A 6 -9.81 -15.18 2.89
C THR A 6 -9.63 -13.87 3.64
N ARG A 7 -9.89 -13.89 4.96
CA ARG A 7 -9.61 -12.78 5.89
C ARG A 7 -8.23 -12.88 6.55
N GLU A 8 -7.49 -13.94 6.25
CA GLU A 8 -6.18 -14.24 6.83
C GLU A 8 -5.08 -13.29 6.32
N LYS A 9 -3.96 -13.24 7.06
CA LYS A 9 -2.77 -12.47 6.67
C LYS A 9 -2.24 -12.94 5.32
N TRP A 10 -1.65 -12.03 4.56
CA TRP A 10 -1.00 -12.36 3.28
C TRP A 10 0.24 -13.22 3.54
N THR A 11 0.38 -14.31 2.79
CA THR A 11 1.59 -15.14 2.82
C THR A 11 2.64 -14.65 1.82
N PRO A 12 3.93 -14.99 2.02
CA PRO A 12 4.99 -14.67 1.05
C PRO A 12 4.73 -15.23 -0.36
N GLU A 13 4.07 -16.38 -0.45
CA GLU A 13 3.69 -17.00 -1.73
C GLU A 13 2.60 -16.19 -2.44
N GLU A 14 1.60 -15.73 -1.69
CA GLU A 14 0.56 -14.83 -2.21
C GLU A 14 1.16 -13.50 -2.67
N ASP A 15 2.09 -12.93 -1.90
CA ASP A 15 2.80 -11.70 -2.27
C ASP A 15 3.62 -11.88 -3.55
N SER A 16 4.29 -13.02 -3.69
CA SER A 16 5.08 -13.36 -4.87
C SER A 16 4.18 -13.49 -6.10
N ARG A 17 3.04 -14.18 -5.97
CA ARG A 17 2.04 -14.28 -7.05
C ARG A 17 1.45 -12.92 -7.41
N LEU A 18 1.06 -12.13 -6.41
CA LEU A 18 0.52 -10.79 -6.63
C LEU A 18 1.53 -9.92 -7.37
N THR A 19 2.79 -9.95 -6.95
CA THR A 19 3.86 -9.17 -7.59
C THR A 19 4.07 -9.58 -9.03
N ARG A 20 4.17 -10.89 -9.29
CA ARG A 20 4.30 -11.44 -10.63
C ARG A 20 3.14 -11.02 -11.54
N PHE A 21 1.90 -11.24 -11.10
CA PHE A 21 0.73 -10.92 -11.92
C PHE A 21 0.56 -9.41 -12.14
N VAL A 22 0.94 -8.57 -11.18
CA VAL A 22 0.95 -7.11 -11.40
C VAL A 22 2.01 -6.70 -12.43
N GLN A 23 3.17 -7.35 -12.45
CA GLN A 23 4.19 -7.13 -13.48
C GLN A 23 3.73 -7.60 -14.86
N GLU A 24 3.08 -8.76 -14.95
CA GLU A 24 2.59 -9.32 -16.23
C GLU A 24 1.37 -8.57 -16.79
N ILE A 25 0.40 -8.24 -15.93
CA ILE A 25 -0.90 -7.66 -16.35
C ILE A 25 -0.88 -6.13 -16.35
N GLY A 26 -0.14 -5.54 -15.40
CA GLY A 26 -0.02 -4.10 -15.16
C GLY A 26 -0.74 -3.61 -13.89
N VAL A 27 -0.17 -2.59 -13.25
CA VAL A 27 -0.74 -1.90 -12.08
C VAL A 27 -2.10 -1.31 -12.42
N GLY A 28 -3.10 -1.52 -11.56
CA GLY A 28 -4.45 -0.97 -11.75
C GLY A 28 -5.48 -1.99 -12.26
N LYS A 29 -5.05 -3.10 -12.88
CA LYS A 29 -5.95 -4.15 -13.39
C LYS A 29 -6.28 -5.20 -12.32
N TRP A 30 -6.67 -4.74 -11.13
CA TRP A 30 -6.85 -5.57 -9.93
C TRP A 30 -7.90 -6.67 -10.07
N ALA A 31 -8.99 -6.40 -10.79
CA ALA A 31 -10.01 -7.40 -11.06
C ALA A 31 -9.46 -8.60 -11.84
N THR A 32 -8.51 -8.38 -12.75
CA THR A 32 -7.87 -9.46 -13.51
C THR A 32 -6.83 -10.18 -12.67
N VAL A 33 -6.01 -9.42 -11.93
CA VAL A 33 -5.03 -9.98 -10.99
C VAL A 33 -5.69 -10.89 -9.94
N ALA A 34 -6.82 -10.47 -9.36
CA ALA A 34 -7.55 -11.24 -8.36
C ALA A 34 -8.08 -12.59 -8.87
N ARG A 35 -8.35 -12.73 -10.19
CA ARG A 35 -8.73 -14.04 -10.77
C ARG A 35 -7.63 -15.10 -10.64
N HIS A 36 -6.38 -14.66 -10.50
CA HIS A 36 -5.22 -15.54 -10.32
C HIS A 36 -4.82 -15.74 -8.85
N LEU A 37 -5.53 -15.10 -7.91
CA LEU A 37 -5.30 -15.20 -6.47
C LEU A 37 -6.57 -15.72 -5.80
N PRO A 38 -6.77 -17.06 -5.75
CA PRO A 38 -7.97 -17.63 -5.16
C PRO A 38 -8.11 -17.17 -3.70
N GLY A 39 -9.31 -16.69 -3.38
CA GLY A 39 -9.64 -16.18 -2.05
C GLY A 39 -9.19 -14.76 -1.74
N ARG A 40 -8.55 -14.06 -2.68
CA ARG A 40 -8.28 -12.62 -2.57
C ARG A 40 -9.16 -11.83 -3.53
N THR A 41 -9.75 -10.75 -3.03
CA THR A 41 -10.51 -9.80 -3.86
C THR A 41 -9.57 -8.80 -4.54
N ASP A 42 -10.08 -8.14 -5.57
CA ASP A 42 -9.44 -7.02 -6.25
C ASP A 42 -9.05 -5.89 -5.28
N GLN A 43 -9.95 -5.55 -4.34
CA GLN A 43 -9.69 -4.56 -3.31
C GLN A 43 -8.55 -4.98 -2.36
N GLN A 44 -8.49 -6.27 -1.99
CA GLN A 44 -7.40 -6.80 -1.17
C GLN A 44 -6.07 -6.76 -1.93
N CYS A 45 -6.05 -7.14 -3.20
CA CYS A 45 -4.86 -7.10 -4.06
C CYS A 45 -4.34 -5.66 -4.20
N MET A 46 -5.22 -4.71 -4.52
CA MET A 46 -4.88 -3.29 -4.62
C MET A 46 -4.33 -2.76 -3.29
N GLY A 47 -5.00 -3.07 -2.18
CA GLY A 47 -4.60 -2.62 -0.85
C GLY A 47 -3.23 -3.17 -0.46
N ARG A 48 -2.96 -4.46 -0.74
CA ARG A 48 -1.68 -5.10 -0.46
C ARG A 48 -0.56 -4.48 -1.28
N TRP A 49 -0.79 -4.29 -2.59
CA TRP A 49 0.17 -3.66 -3.48
C TRP A 49 0.57 -2.26 -3.01
N ARG A 50 -0.42 -1.36 -2.89
CA ARG A 50 -0.22 0.06 -2.54
C ARG A 50 0.35 0.31 -1.15
N ARG A 51 0.37 -0.69 -0.27
CA ARG A 51 0.88 -0.55 1.10
C ARG A 51 2.23 -1.25 1.32
N HIS A 52 2.50 -2.33 0.59
CA HIS A 52 3.62 -3.22 0.92
C HIS A 52 4.45 -3.71 -0.26
N LEU A 53 3.86 -3.92 -1.44
CA LEU A 53 4.55 -4.57 -2.55
C LEU A 53 5.01 -3.63 -3.66
N ASP A 54 4.40 -2.44 -3.77
CA ASP A 54 4.83 -1.45 -4.74
C ASP A 54 6.30 -1.08 -4.48
N PRO A 55 7.21 -1.27 -5.45
CA PRO A 55 8.64 -1.01 -5.27
C PRO A 55 8.94 0.47 -5.00
N ASN A 56 8.02 1.37 -5.32
CA ASN A 56 8.16 2.79 -5.01
C ASN A 56 7.92 3.10 -3.53
N ILE A 57 7.46 2.15 -2.71
CA ILE A 57 7.24 2.39 -1.29
C ILE A 57 8.56 2.25 -0.53
N ARG A 58 8.96 3.33 0.13
CA ARG A 58 10.13 3.37 1.01
C ARG A 58 9.88 2.60 2.31
N LYS A 59 10.75 1.64 2.60
CA LYS A 59 10.70 0.78 3.80
C LYS A 59 11.83 1.09 4.79
N ASP A 60 12.71 2.00 4.44
CA ASP A 60 13.81 2.47 5.25
C ASP A 60 13.34 3.39 6.39
N ALA A 61 14.26 3.66 7.33
CA ALA A 61 14.02 4.54 8.46
C ALA A 61 13.60 5.96 8.00
N TRP A 62 12.85 6.66 8.84
CA TRP A 62 12.50 8.05 8.59
C TRP A 62 13.74 8.94 8.76
N THR A 63 13.93 9.84 7.80
CA THR A 63 14.97 10.87 7.86
C THR A 63 14.47 12.09 8.64
N ALA A 64 15.39 12.89 9.17
CA ALA A 64 15.03 14.11 9.89
C ALA A 64 14.30 15.12 8.98
N GLU A 65 14.64 15.13 7.69
CA GLU A 65 13.99 15.94 6.67
C GLU A 65 12.54 15.50 6.43
N GLU A 66 12.30 14.18 6.37
CA GLU A 66 10.94 13.64 6.26
C GLU A 66 10.10 13.95 7.50
N ASP A 67 10.67 13.88 8.70
CA ASP A 67 9.99 14.22 9.95
C ASP A 67 9.62 15.71 10.03
N ALA A 68 10.57 16.59 9.70
CA ALA A 68 10.32 18.03 9.65
C ALA A 68 9.20 18.36 8.65
N ARG A 69 9.20 17.67 7.50
CA ARG A 69 8.16 17.84 6.47
C ARG A 69 6.82 17.27 6.92
N LEU A 70 6.80 16.12 7.59
CA LEU A 70 5.60 15.52 8.18
C LEU A 70 4.96 16.48 9.19
N TYR A 71 5.77 17.07 10.07
CA TYR A 71 5.30 18.05 11.04
C TYR A 71 4.70 19.28 10.36
N ALA A 72 5.42 19.88 9.41
CA ALA A 72 4.95 21.06 8.68
C ALA A 72 3.63 20.79 7.94
N LEU A 73 3.54 19.66 7.23
CA LEU A 73 2.32 19.28 6.52
C LEU A 73 1.15 18.95 7.45
N TYR A 74 1.41 18.45 8.66
CA TYR A 74 0.35 18.24 9.65
C TYR A 74 -0.19 19.57 10.18
N GLN A 75 0.67 20.58 10.38
CA GLN A 75 0.20 21.93 10.75
C GLN A 75 -0.71 22.53 9.68
N GLU A 76 -0.45 22.25 8.40
CA GLU A 76 -1.23 22.77 7.28
C GLU A 76 -2.52 21.99 7.02
N TYR A 77 -2.47 20.65 7.00
CA TYR A 77 -3.56 19.79 6.55
C TYR A 77 -4.22 18.96 7.67
N GLY A 78 -3.72 19.04 8.90
CA GLY A 78 -4.16 18.23 10.03
C GLY A 78 -3.97 16.73 9.79
N SER A 79 -4.91 15.91 10.25
CA SER A 79 -4.87 14.44 10.12
C SER A 79 -5.20 13.91 8.72
N SER A 80 -5.08 14.75 7.69
CA SER A 80 -5.30 14.39 6.30
C SER A 80 -4.13 13.58 5.71
N TRP A 81 -3.89 12.38 6.24
CA TRP A 81 -2.73 11.53 5.89
C TRP A 81 -2.60 11.22 4.39
N SER A 82 -3.72 11.14 3.68
CA SER A 82 -3.74 10.96 2.22
C SER A 82 -3.19 12.17 1.47
N MET A 83 -3.34 13.37 2.01
CA MET A 83 -2.77 14.60 1.44
C MET A 83 -1.29 14.70 1.80
N ILE A 84 -0.96 14.47 3.08
CA ILE A 84 0.42 14.48 3.59
C ILE A 84 1.30 13.49 2.81
N ALA A 85 0.85 12.25 2.63
CA ALA A 85 1.59 11.23 1.89
C ALA A 85 1.79 11.55 0.40
N LYS A 86 0.95 12.41 -0.20
CA LYS A 86 1.19 12.89 -1.57
C LYS A 86 2.35 13.89 -1.63
N CYS A 87 2.57 14.62 -0.53
CA CYS A 87 3.62 15.62 -0.42
C CYS A 87 4.96 15.04 0.07
N ILE A 88 4.94 13.85 0.70
CA ILE A 88 6.12 13.09 1.10
C ILE A 88 6.26 11.91 0.15
N ALA A 89 7.07 12.09 -0.90
CA ALA A 89 7.26 11.07 -1.93
C ALA A 89 7.60 9.71 -1.33
N ASN A 90 6.99 8.65 -1.87
CA ASN A 90 7.29 7.26 -1.54
C ASN A 90 6.96 6.82 -0.10
N ARG A 91 6.31 7.66 0.72
CA ARG A 91 5.71 7.28 2.01
C ARG A 91 4.20 7.13 1.87
N THR A 92 3.65 6.07 2.43
CA THR A 92 2.20 5.81 2.39
C THR A 92 1.47 6.60 3.50
N PRO A 93 0.15 6.83 3.36
CA PRO A 93 -0.65 7.46 4.42
C PRO A 93 -0.58 6.71 5.75
N GLN A 94 -0.46 5.37 5.69
CA GLN A 94 -0.34 4.53 6.88
C GLN A 94 1.01 4.73 7.58
N GLN A 95 2.10 4.89 6.82
CA GLN A 95 3.41 5.21 7.37
C GLN A 95 3.43 6.59 8.01
N CYS A 96 2.86 7.60 7.34
CA CYS A 96 2.78 8.97 7.88
C CYS A 96 2.02 8.99 9.22
N ARG A 97 0.85 8.34 9.26
CA ARG A 97 0.05 8.22 10.50
C ARG A 97 0.77 7.45 11.60
N GLY A 98 1.54 6.43 11.26
CA GLY A 98 2.27 5.62 12.25
C GLY A 98 3.53 6.30 12.78
N ARG A 99 4.06 7.31 12.06
CA ARG A 99 5.21 8.10 12.49
C ARG A 99 4.82 9.26 13.40
N TRP A 100 3.66 9.87 13.15
CA TRP A 100 3.06 10.91 13.98
C TRP A 100 2.58 10.36 15.32
#